data_AF-A0A924GH93-F1
#
_entry.id   AF-A0A924GH93-F1
#
_cell.length_a   1.000
_cell.length_b   1.000
_cell.length_c   1.000
_cell.angle_alpha   90.00
_cell.angle_beta   90.00
_cell.angle_gamma   90.00
#
_symmetry.space_group_name_H-M   'P 1'
#
loop_
_entity.id
_entity.type
_entity.pdbx_description
1 polymer ?
#
loop_
_entity_poly.entity_id
_entity_poly.type
_entity_poly.pdbx_seq_one_letter_code
_entity_poly.pdbx_strand_id
1 'polypeptide(L)' 'PHIAGIVAQLAQASPNATPAQIENAIKSTAYKFSFGAPYEAGPLGTTSFDKGYGLVDVVAAVNSLR' A
#
# COMPACT_ATOMS: atom_id res chain seq x y z
N PRO A 1 -6.90 8.81 -9.52
CA PRO A 1 -6.04 9.98 -9.17
C PRO A 1 -5.41 9.90 -7.77
N HIS A 2 -6.14 9.42 -6.74
CA HIS A 2 -5.61 9.36 -5.36
C HIS A 2 -4.29 8.61 -5.22
N ILE A 3 -4.18 7.41 -5.82
CA ILE A 3 -2.94 6.61 -5.77
C ILE A 3 -1.74 7.35 -6.37
N ALA A 4 -1.92 8.03 -7.51
CA ALA A 4 -0.84 8.81 -8.13
C ALA A 4 -0.36 9.96 -7.22
N GLY A 5 -1.28 10.65 -6.55
CA GLY A 5 -0.95 11.69 -5.57
C GLY A 5 -0.21 11.14 -4.35
N ILE A 6 -0.61 9.97 -3.86
CA ILE A 6 0.07 9.27 -2.76
C ILE A 6 1.48 8.84 -3.17
N VAL A 7 1.65 8.25 -4.36
CA VAL A 7 2.96 7.87 -4.90
C VAL A 7 3.87 9.09 -5.03
N ALA A 8 3.35 10.24 -5.49
CA ALA A 8 4.13 11.47 -5.54
C ALA A 8 4.59 11.93 -4.15
N GLN A 9 3.73 11.85 -3.13
CA GLN A 9 4.11 12.17 -1.74
C GLN A 9 5.15 11.20 -1.18
N LEU A 10 5.03 9.89 -1.46
CA LEU A 10 6.01 8.89 -1.02
C LEU A 10 7.38 9.12 -1.69
N ALA A 11 7.40 9.44 -2.98
CA ALA A 11 8.63 9.79 -3.70
C ALA A 11 9.26 11.08 -3.17
N GLN A 12 8.45 12.07 -2.77
CA GLN A 12 8.97 13.28 -2.11
C GLN A 12 9.55 12.98 -0.72
N ALA A 13 8.92 12.08 0.05
CA ALA A 13 9.35 11.71 1.39
C ALA A 13 10.60 10.81 1.39
N SER A 14 10.77 9.96 0.38
CA SER A 14 11.92 9.06 0.21
C SER A 14 12.40 9.08 -1.25
N PRO A 15 13.21 10.08 -1.66
CA PRO A 15 13.59 10.29 -3.07
C PRO A 15 14.40 9.15 -3.70
N ASN A 16 15.05 8.33 -2.88
CA ASN A 16 15.83 7.18 -3.34
C ASN A 16 15.00 5.88 -3.36
N ALA A 17 13.74 5.92 -2.94
CA ALA A 17 12.88 4.75 -2.98
C ALA A 17 12.62 4.33 -4.44
N THR A 18 12.91 3.08 -4.74
CA THR A 18 12.58 2.47 -6.03
C THR A 18 11.06 2.31 -6.17
N PRO A 19 10.54 2.22 -7.41
CA PRO A 19 9.13 1.92 -7.64
C PRO A 19 8.65 0.66 -6.89
N ALA A 20 9.49 -0.38 -6.82
CA ALA A 20 9.18 -1.61 -6.11
C ALA A 20 9.08 -1.41 -4.59
N GLN A 21 9.93 -0.56 -4.00
CA GLN A 21 9.82 -0.21 -2.58
C GLN A 21 8.54 0.59 -2.29
N ILE A 22 8.18 1.54 -3.16
CA ILE A 22 6.92 2.30 -3.04
C ILE A 22 5.72 1.35 -3.13
N GLU A 23 5.71 0.43 -4.10
CA GLU A 23 4.66 -0.56 -4.25
C GLU A 23 4.54 -1.45 -3.01
N ASN A 24 5.66 -1.94 -2.49
CA ASN A 24 5.69 -2.77 -1.29
C ASN A 24 5.18 -2.01 -0.06
N ALA A 25 5.59 -0.76 0.13
CA ALA A 25 5.12 0.10 1.21
C ALA A 25 3.60 0.26 1.19
N ILE A 26 3.02 0.56 0.01
CA ILE A 26 1.57 0.73 -0.14
C ILE A 26 0.82 -0.59 0.12
N LYS A 27 1.34 -1.73 -0.35
CA LYS A 27 0.67 -3.04 -0.20
C LYS A 27 0.75 -3.57 1.24
N SER A 28 1.93 -3.53 1.84
CA SER A 28 2.16 -4.13 3.16
C SER A 28 1.52 -3.36 4.32
N THR A 29 1.26 -2.06 4.14
CA THR A 29 0.70 -1.19 5.17
C THR A 29 -0.79 -0.88 5.00
N ALA A 30 -1.41 -1.40 3.94
CA ALA A 30 -2.81 -1.12 3.64
C ALA A 30 -3.77 -1.60 4.74
N TYR A 31 -4.73 -0.74 5.07
CA TYR A 31 -5.79 -1.01 6.03
C TYR A 31 -6.79 -2.04 5.48
N LYS A 32 -7.04 -3.08 6.28
CA LYS A 32 -8.02 -4.13 5.95
C LYS A 32 -9.41 -3.70 6.39
N PHE A 33 -10.38 -3.80 5.49
CA PHE A 33 -11.77 -3.45 5.78
C PHE A 33 -12.73 -4.57 5.37
N SER A 34 -13.85 -4.63 6.08
CA SER A 34 -14.89 -5.64 5.89
C SER A 34 -15.97 -5.13 4.94
N PHE A 35 -15.84 -5.50 3.67
CA PHE A 35 -16.82 -5.31 2.60
C PHE A 35 -16.48 -6.28 1.47
N GLY A 36 -17.44 -6.96 0.85
CA GLY A 36 -17.15 -7.89 -0.25
C GLY A 36 -16.41 -9.17 0.15
N ALA A 37 -15.55 -9.69 -0.73
CA ALA A 37 -14.89 -10.99 -0.58
C ALA A 37 -13.92 -11.03 0.63
N PRO A 38 -13.68 -12.20 1.26
CA PRO A 38 -12.70 -12.31 2.33
C PRO A 38 -11.27 -11.99 1.82
N TYR A 39 -10.40 -11.63 2.75
CA TYR A 39 -8.96 -11.61 2.49
C TYR A 39 -8.39 -13.02 2.68
N GLU A 40 -7.61 -13.48 1.72
CA GLU A 40 -6.94 -14.79 1.73
C GLU A 40 -5.43 -14.62 1.77
N ALA A 41 -4.71 -15.69 2.11
CA ALA A 41 -3.26 -15.67 2.17
C ALA A 41 -2.65 -15.36 0.80
N GLY A 42 -1.67 -14.46 0.77
CA GLY A 42 -0.94 -14.05 -0.42
C GLY A 42 0.52 -13.68 -0.09
N PRO A 43 1.32 -13.32 -1.11
CA PRO A 43 2.77 -13.15 -0.95
C PRO A 43 3.20 -12.08 0.05
N LEU A 44 2.42 -11.02 0.24
CA LEU A 44 2.71 -9.90 1.15
C LEU A 44 1.70 -9.83 2.32
N GLY A 45 1.23 -10.99 2.80
CA GLY A 45 0.26 -11.08 3.88
C GLY A 45 -1.09 -11.58 3.36
N THR A 46 -2.14 -10.76 3.45
CA THR A 46 -3.46 -11.14 2.93
C THR A 46 -3.92 -10.22 1.81
N THR A 47 -4.60 -10.78 0.81
CA THR A 47 -5.14 -10.05 -0.34
C THR A 47 -6.56 -10.50 -0.65
N SER A 48 -7.31 -9.67 -1.36
CA SER A 48 -8.64 -10.02 -1.87
C SER A 48 -8.76 -9.61 -3.33
N PHE A 49 -9.60 -10.28 -4.10
CA PHE A 49 -9.75 -9.99 -5.53
C PHE A 49 -10.35 -8.61 -5.79
N ASP A 50 -11.31 -8.19 -4.96
CA ASP A 50 -12.02 -6.91 -5.11
C ASP A 50 -11.30 -5.75 -4.41
N LYS A 51 -10.52 -6.04 -3.36
CA LYS A 51 -9.87 -5.01 -2.51
C LYS A 51 -8.35 -4.98 -2.60
N GLY A 52 -7.73 -5.91 -3.31
CA GLY A 52 -6.27 -6.09 -3.30
C GLY A 52 -5.75 -6.26 -1.86
N TYR A 53 -4.72 -5.50 -1.51
CA TYR A 53 -4.19 -5.47 -0.14
C TYR A 53 -4.97 -4.57 0.81
N GLY A 54 -6.01 -3.85 0.37
CA GLY A 54 -6.84 -2.98 1.20
C GLY A 54 -6.72 -1.50 0.86
N LEU A 55 -7.25 -0.65 1.74
CA LEU A 55 -7.21 0.81 1.58
C LEU A 55 -5.82 1.32 1.92
N VAL A 56 -5.29 2.21 1.08
CA VAL A 56 -3.94 2.76 1.29
C VAL A 56 -3.91 3.60 2.56
N ASP A 57 -2.99 3.27 3.47
CA ASP A 57 -2.63 4.10 4.63
C ASP A 57 -1.33 4.85 4.31
N VAL A 58 -1.47 6.14 3.99
CA VAL A 58 -0.34 6.98 3.56
C VAL A 58 0.67 7.18 4.68
N VAL A 59 0.20 7.33 5.92
CA VAL A 59 1.08 7.59 7.06
C VAL A 59 1.90 6.34 7.37
N ALA A 60 1.26 5.17 7.39
CA ALA A 60 1.96 3.90 7.56
C ALA A 60 2.94 3.63 6.41
N ALA A 61 2.54 3.90 5.16
CA ALA A 61 3.41 3.73 3.99
C ALA A 61 4.66 4.62 4.06
N VAL A 62 4.52 5.91 4.40
CA VAL A 62 5.67 6.83 4.58
C VAL A 62 6.60 6.33 5.68
N ASN A 63 6.06 5.86 6.81
CA ASN A 63 6.87 5.33 7.92
C ASN A 63 7.66 4.08 7.54
N SER A 64 7.12 3.25 6.64
CA SER A 64 7.81 2.03 6.16
C SER A 64 8.97 2.29 5.20
N LEU A 65 9.09 3.52 4.66
CA LEU A 65 10.13 3.93 3.71
C LEU A 65 11.28 4.72 4.35
N ARG A 66 11.26 4.88 5.68
CA ARG A 66 12.28 5.61 6.46
C ARG A 66 13.37 4.69 6.99
#